data_AF-A0A968YVT7-F1
#
_entry.id   AF-A0A968YVT7-F1
#
_cell.length_a   1.000
_cell.length_b   1.000
_cell.length_c   1.000
_cell.angle_alpha   90.00
_cell.angle_beta   90.00
_cell.angle_gamma   90.00
#
_symmetry.space_group_name_H-M   'P 1'
#
loop_
_entity.id
_entity.type
_entity.pdbx_description
1 polymer ?
#
loop_
_entity_poly.entity_id
_entity_poly.type
_entity_poly.pdbx_seq_one_letter_code
_entity_poly.pdbx_strand_id
1 'polypeptide(L)'
;MTIDLFAFSLYLDPLAIAGVNLWALALYLSLAGFRQSVTDGLVRWFDFAERSLYLSQEEFEQTRPARESQNSFWASVLGILPFLLLGGLCYYSLTIGLGQSWAISFGIMGVMLSGLYELARRSQL
;
A
#
# COMPACT_ATOMS: atom_id res chain seq x y z
N MET A 1 19.25 -4.56 11.55
CA MET A 1 18.61 -4.61 12.89
C MET A 1 18.05 -6.01 13.06
N THR A 2 18.46 -6.71 14.11
CA THR A 2 17.94 -8.05 14.43
C THR A 2 16.75 -7.90 15.37
N ILE A 3 15.62 -8.50 15.00
CA ILE A 3 14.49 -8.68 15.92
C ILE A 3 14.49 -10.13 16.34
N ASP A 4 14.78 -10.38 17.61
CA ASP A 4 14.71 -11.71 18.19
C ASP A 4 13.26 -11.96 18.58
N LEU A 5 12.52 -12.64 17.70
CA LEU A 5 11.28 -13.29 18.07
C LEU A 5 11.64 -14.63 18.70
N PHE A 6 10.90 -15.03 19.73
CA PHE A 6 11.16 -16.14 20.65
C PHE A 6 11.86 -17.41 20.09
N ALA A 7 11.65 -17.76 18.80
CA ALA A 7 12.31 -18.87 18.11
C ALA A 7 13.01 -18.53 16.77
N PHE A 8 13.01 -17.26 16.33
CA PHE A 8 13.54 -16.82 15.04
C PHE A 8 14.26 -15.46 15.16
N SER A 9 15.51 -15.37 14.70
CA SER A 9 16.21 -14.09 14.52
C SER A 9 15.89 -13.53 13.14
N LEU A 10 15.03 -12.51 13.06
CA LEU A 10 14.75 -11.80 11.81
C LEU A 10 15.82 -10.72 11.60
N TYR A 11 16.71 -10.94 10.63
CA TYR A 11 17.64 -9.91 10.18
C TYR A 11 16.91 -8.97 9.22
N LEU A 12 16.56 -7.79 9.71
CA LEU A 12 15.98 -6.72 8.92
C LEU A 12 17.08 -5.73 8.53
N ASP A 13 17.41 -5.67 7.24
CA ASP A 13 18.28 -4.63 6.70
C ASP A 13 17.52 -3.30 6.67
N PRO A 14 17.93 -2.28 7.46
CA PRO A 14 17.28 -0.97 7.44
C PRO A 14 17.30 -0.31 6.05
N LEU A 15 18.34 -0.55 5.26
CA LEU A 15 18.43 -0.02 3.90
C LEU A 15 17.41 -0.68 2.97
N ALA A 16 17.19 -1.99 3.12
CA ALA A 16 16.16 -2.69 2.38
C ALA A 16 14.77 -2.15 2.75
N ILE A 17 14.46 -1.99 4.04
CA ILE A 17 13.18 -1.41 4.48
C ILE A 17 13.00 0.00 3.91
N ALA A 18 14.02 0.86 4.01
CA ALA A 18 13.95 2.21 3.46
C ALA A 18 13.74 2.21 1.95
N GLY A 19 14.51 1.40 1.20
CA GLY A 19 14.42 1.30 -0.24
C GLY A 19 13.07 0.77 -0.73
N VAL A 20 12.54 -0.28 -0.09
CA VAL A 20 11.21 -0.84 -0.38
C VAL A 20 10.12 0.20 -0.16
N ASN A 21 10.14 0.90 0.98
CA ASN A 21 9.16 1.96 1.27
C ASN A 21 9.26 3.13 0.27
N LEU A 22 10.46 3.45 -0.17
CA LEU A 22 10.70 4.49 -1.18
C LEU A 22 10.04 4.14 -2.51
N TRP A 23 10.26 2.90 -2.99
CA TRP A 23 9.62 2.42 -4.21
C TRP A 23 8.10 2.27 -4.06
N ALA A 24 7.64 1.77 -2.92
CA ALA A 24 6.21 1.67 -2.62
C ALA A 24 5.54 3.04 -2.66
N LEU A 25 6.15 4.06 -2.07
CA LEU A 25 5.65 5.44 -2.10
C LEU A 25 5.64 6.00 -3.53
N ALA A 26 6.72 5.78 -4.29
CA ALA A 26 6.79 6.23 -5.69
C ALA A 26 5.66 5.64 -6.55
N LEU A 27 5.41 4.34 -6.41
CA LEU A 27 4.34 3.62 -7.11
C LEU A 27 2.95 4.06 -6.62
N TYR A 28 2.78 4.26 -5.31
CA TYR A 28 1.51 4.70 -4.73
C TYR A 28 1.08 6.08 -5.22
N LEU A 29 2.04 7.00 -5.40
CA LEU A 29 1.77 8.34 -5.92
C LEU A 29 1.55 8.35 -7.44
N SER A 30 2.34 7.58 -8.19
CA SER A 30 2.26 7.58 -9.66
C SER A 30 1.05 6.82 -10.21
N LEU A 31 0.64 5.73 -9.57
CA LEU A 31 -0.42 4.85 -10.06
C LEU A 31 -1.79 5.16 -9.43
N ALA A 32 -2.24 6.41 -9.53
CA ALA A 32 -3.48 6.87 -8.90
C ALA A 32 -4.72 6.04 -9.28
N GLY A 33 -4.85 5.63 -10.55
CA GLY A 33 -5.97 4.78 -10.99
C GLY A 33 -5.92 3.36 -10.42
N PHE A 34 -4.71 2.78 -10.29
CA PHE A 34 -4.53 1.48 -9.67
C PHE A 34 -4.86 1.55 -8.17
N ARG A 35 -4.39 2.61 -7.48
CA ARG A 35 -4.72 2.88 -6.08
C ARG A 35 -6.22 2.92 -5.87
N GLN A 36 -6.95 3.69 -6.69
CA GLN A 36 -8.41 3.78 -6.60
C GLN A 36 -9.05 2.40 -6.77
N SER A 37 -8.64 1.64 -7.79
CA SER A 37 -9.16 0.30 -8.08
C SER A 37 -8.95 -0.68 -6.93
N VAL A 38 -7.78 -0.62 -6.29
CA VAL A 38 -7.45 -1.43 -5.10
C VAL A 38 -8.36 -1.05 -3.94
N THR A 39 -8.51 0.25 -3.63
CA THR A 39 -9.38 0.73 -2.56
C THR A 39 -10.84 0.30 -2.80
N ASP A 40 -11.36 0.51 -4.00
CA ASP A 40 -12.73 0.13 -4.36
C ASP A 40 -12.94 -1.39 -4.34
N GLY A 41 -11.90 -2.17 -4.68
CA GLY A 41 -11.91 -3.62 -4.54
C GLY A 41 -11.97 -4.07 -3.08
N LEU A 42 -11.18 -3.44 -2.21
CA LEU A 42 -11.16 -3.72 -0.77
C LEU A 42 -12.47 -3.32 -0.09
N VAL A 43 -13.04 -2.17 -0.42
CA VAL A 43 -14.37 -1.76 0.08
C VAL A 43 -15.42 -2.80 -0.29
N ARG A 44 -15.49 -3.20 -1.57
CA ARG A 44 -16.43 -4.24 -2.03
C ARG A 44 -16.22 -5.57 -1.34
N TRP A 45 -14.97 -5.94 -1.07
CA TRP A 45 -14.65 -7.17 -0.34
C TRP A 45 -15.07 -7.10 1.13
N PHE A 46 -14.86 -5.98 1.80
CA PHE A 46 -15.33 -5.77 3.18
C PHE A 46 -16.85 -5.82 3.26
N ASP A 47 -17.56 -5.13 2.36
CA ASP A 47 -19.03 -5.16 2.33
C ASP A 47 -19.56 -6.58 2.09
N PHE A 48 -18.88 -7.38 1.27
CA PHE A 48 -19.20 -8.80 1.09
C PHE A 48 -18.94 -9.63 2.35
N ALA A 49 -17.77 -9.46 2.99
CA ALA A 49 -17.39 -10.19 4.19
C ALA A 49 -18.32 -9.87 5.36
N GLU A 50 -18.71 -8.60 5.52
CA GLU A 50 -19.69 -8.18 6.52
C GLU A 50 -21.05 -8.81 6.25
N ARG A 51 -21.53 -8.80 5.00
CA ARG A 51 -22.81 -9.42 4.64
C ARG A 51 -22.84 -10.93 4.91
N SER A 52 -21.71 -11.62 4.83
CA SER A 52 -21.62 -13.04 5.17
C SER A 52 -21.67 -13.33 6.68
N LEU A 53 -21.46 -12.32 7.53
CA LEU A 53 -21.44 -12.45 8.99
C LEU A 53 -22.83 -12.28 9.62
N TYR A 54 -23.82 -11.76 8.89
CA TYR A 54 -25.17 -11.53 9.40
C TYR A 54 -26.17 -12.59 8.90
N LEU A 55 -26.98 -13.08 9.83
CA LEU A 55 -28.13 -13.96 9.55
C LEU A 55 -29.43 -13.19 9.28
N SER A 56 -29.49 -11.88 9.61
CA SER A 56 -30.68 -11.02 9.52
C SER A 56 -30.35 -9.67 8.84
N GLN A 57 -31.23 -9.20 7.95
CA GLN A 57 -31.07 -7.90 7.25
C GLN A 57 -31.29 -6.69 8.18
N GLU A 58 -32.09 -6.81 9.24
CA GLU A 58 -32.40 -5.69 10.14
C GLU A 58 -31.20 -5.27 11.00
N GLU A 59 -30.37 -6.22 11.45
CA GLU A 59 -29.15 -5.93 12.22
C GLU A 59 -28.08 -5.23 11.36
N PHE A 60 -28.03 -5.58 10.07
CA PHE A 60 -27.13 -4.97 9.10
C PHE A 60 -27.51 -3.50 8.83
N GLU A 61 -28.78 -3.19 8.62
CA GLU A 61 -29.22 -1.81 8.33
C GLU A 61 -29.06 -0.86 9.53
N GLN A 62 -29.23 -1.35 10.77
CA GLN A 62 -29.05 -0.53 11.97
C GLN A 62 -27.60 -0.10 12.21
N THR A 63 -26.61 -0.90 11.81
CA THR A 63 -25.18 -0.64 12.07
C THR A 63 -24.42 -0.08 10.87
N ARG A 64 -25.10 0.02 9.71
CA ARG A 64 -24.54 0.40 8.41
C ARG A 64 -23.72 1.71 8.38
N PRO A 65 -24.21 2.88 8.84
CA PRO A 65 -23.48 4.14 8.65
C PRO A 65 -22.17 4.21 9.43
N ALA A 66 -22.12 3.61 10.63
CA ALA A 66 -20.88 3.56 11.42
C ALA A 66 -19.83 2.65 10.78
N ARG A 67 -20.24 1.60 10.07
CA ARG A 67 -19.34 0.59 9.50
C ARG A 67 -18.88 0.88 8.08
N GLU A 68 -19.69 1.55 7.24
CA GLU A 68 -19.23 2.05 5.93
C GLU A 68 -18.00 2.96 6.06
N SER A 69 -17.97 3.78 7.12
CA SER A 69 -16.80 4.62 7.45
C SER A 69 -15.57 3.80 7.85
N GLN A 70 -15.76 2.69 8.57
CA GLN A 70 -14.69 1.79 8.98
C GLN A 70 -14.14 0.99 7.80
N ASN A 71 -15.01 0.47 6.94
CA ASN A 71 -14.61 -0.27 5.74
C ASN A 71 -13.80 0.63 4.81
N SER A 72 -14.23 1.88 4.60
CA SER A 72 -13.50 2.87 3.80
C SER A 72 -12.13 3.21 4.40
N PHE A 73 -12.05 3.33 5.72
CA PHE A 73 -10.80 3.57 6.44
C PHE A 73 -9.84 2.38 6.30
N TRP A 74 -10.29 1.16 6.62
CA TRP A 74 -9.49 -0.06 6.52
C TRP A 74 -9.08 -0.37 5.09
N ALA A 75 -9.93 -0.08 4.11
CA ALA A 75 -9.60 -0.25 2.69
C ALA A 75 -8.46 0.68 2.27
N SER A 76 -8.46 1.91 2.77
CA SER A 76 -7.38 2.86 2.53
C SER A 76 -6.06 2.42 3.17
N VAL A 77 -6.11 1.83 4.38
CA VAL A 77 -4.92 1.32 5.09
C VAL A 77 -4.37 0.06 4.41
N LEU A 78 -5.21 -0.96 4.19
CA LEU A 78 -4.80 -2.21 3.56
C LEU A 78 -4.45 -2.02 2.08
N GLY A 79 -4.99 -0.98 1.44
CA GLY A 79 -4.68 -0.63 0.06
C GLY A 79 -3.20 -0.29 -0.17
N ILE A 80 -2.42 -0.03 0.88
CA ILE A 80 -0.97 0.21 0.82
C ILE A 80 -0.20 -1.10 0.59
N LEU A 81 -0.71 -2.25 1.04
CA LEU A 81 -0.03 -3.55 0.96
C LEU A 81 0.43 -3.95 -0.45
N PRO A 82 -0.41 -3.87 -1.52
CA PRO A 82 0.05 -4.19 -2.86
C PRO A 82 1.20 -3.28 -3.33
N PHE A 83 1.24 -2.02 -2.90
CA PHE A 83 2.34 -1.12 -3.23
C PHE A 83 3.62 -1.47 -2.47
N LEU A 84 3.53 -1.95 -1.23
CA LEU A 84 4.68 -2.48 -0.50
C LEU A 84 5.26 -3.73 -1.17
N LEU A 85 4.40 -4.62 -1.66
CA LEU A 85 4.83 -5.80 -2.42
C LEU A 85 5.53 -5.41 -3.73
N LEU A 86 4.89 -4.54 -4.52
CA LEU A 86 5.48 -4.05 -5.78
C LEU A 86 6.76 -3.24 -5.54
N GLY A 87 6.78 -2.41 -4.49
CA GLY A 87 7.97 -1.66 -4.08
C GLY A 87 9.12 -2.58 -3.67
N GLY A 88 8.79 -3.67 -2.99
CA GLY A 88 9.69 -4.78 -2.69
C GLY A 88 10.31 -5.35 -3.96
N LEU A 89 9.47 -5.75 -4.91
CA LEU A 89 9.89 -6.30 -6.19
C LEU A 89 10.78 -5.33 -6.97
N CYS A 90 10.43 -4.04 -7.05
CA CYS A 90 11.25 -3.02 -7.70
C CYS A 90 12.61 -2.84 -7.02
N TYR A 91 12.63 -2.74 -5.69
CA TYR A 91 13.88 -2.60 -4.94
C TYR A 91 14.81 -3.81 -5.14
N TYR A 92 14.29 -5.03 -4.97
CA TYR A 92 15.11 -6.24 -5.07
C TYR A 92 15.54 -6.51 -6.52
N SER A 93 14.68 -6.30 -7.51
CA SER A 93 15.05 -6.48 -8.92
C SER A 93 16.20 -5.54 -9.33
N LEU A 94 16.14 -4.27 -8.95
CA LEU A 94 17.22 -3.32 -9.21
C LEU A 94 18.47 -3.62 -8.39
N THR A 95 18.31 -4.06 -7.14
CA THR A 95 19.45 -4.42 -6.30
C THR A 95 20.20 -5.63 -6.87
N ILE A 96 19.48 -6.63 -7.38
CA ILE A 96 20.08 -7.82 -8.02
C ILE A 96 20.73 -7.45 -9.36
N GLY A 97 20.09 -6.58 -10.17
CA GLY A 97 20.57 -6.26 -11.51
C GLY A 97 21.68 -5.21 -11.56
N LEU A 98 21.53 -4.11 -10.80
CA LEU A 98 22.37 -2.91 -10.89
C LEU A 98 23.11 -2.60 -9.58
N GLY A 99 22.68 -3.18 -8.47
CA GLY A 99 23.23 -2.92 -7.14
C GLY A 99 22.39 -1.98 -6.30
N GLN A 100 22.67 -2.01 -5.00
CA GLN A 100 21.85 -1.35 -3.97
C GLN A 100 21.82 0.19 -4.08
N SER A 101 22.94 0.81 -4.47
CA SER A 101 23.04 2.27 -4.63
C SER A 101 22.13 2.79 -5.75
N TRP A 102 22.03 2.06 -6.85
CA TRP A 102 21.15 2.38 -7.97
C TRP A 102 19.68 2.22 -7.59
N ALA A 103 19.33 1.14 -6.89
CA ALA A 103 17.97 0.91 -6.42
C ALA A 103 17.47 2.05 -5.52
N ILE A 104 18.31 2.55 -4.61
CA ILE A 104 17.97 3.68 -3.74
C ILE A 104 17.86 4.99 -4.53
N SER A 105 18.85 5.28 -5.38
CA SER A 105 18.91 6.55 -6.14
C SER A 105 17.72 6.70 -7.10
N PHE A 106 17.38 5.63 -7.83
CA PHE A 106 16.19 5.62 -8.69
C PHE A 106 14.89 5.67 -7.90
N GLY A 107 14.84 5.05 -6.71
CA GLY A 107 13.70 5.21 -5.81
C GLY A 107 13.48 6.69 -5.45
N ILE A 108 14.54 7.41 -5.05
CA ILE A 108 14.45 8.81 -4.65
C ILE A 108 13.97 9.67 -5.81
N MET A 109 14.55 9.48 -7.00
CA MET A 109 14.08 10.14 -8.22
C MET A 109 12.62 9.80 -8.51
N GLY A 110 12.22 8.53 -8.36
CA GLY A 110 10.84 8.07 -8.56
C GLY A 110 9.85 8.78 -7.65
N VAL A 111 10.16 8.95 -6.36
CA VAL A 111 9.32 9.68 -5.40
C VAL A 111 9.22 11.16 -5.75
N MET A 112 10.33 11.80 -6.12
CA MET A 112 10.32 13.21 -6.52
C MET A 112 9.46 13.43 -7.78
N LEU A 113 9.64 12.58 -8.80
CA LEU A 113 8.89 12.66 -10.05
C LEU A 113 7.40 12.35 -9.84
N SER A 114 7.07 11.33 -9.05
CA SER A 114 5.67 10.98 -8.78
C SER A 114 4.97 12.02 -7.92
N GLY A 115 5.68 12.65 -6.98
CA GLY A 115 5.18 13.79 -6.21
C GLY A 115 4.87 14.98 -7.11
N LEU A 116 5.78 15.32 -8.04
CA LEU A 116 5.54 16.38 -9.03
C LEU A 116 4.36 16.04 -9.96
N TYR A 117 4.28 14.80 -10.43
CA TYR A 117 3.19 14.32 -11.26
C TYR A 117 1.84 14.43 -10.54
N GLU A 118 1.74 14.00 -9.28
CA GLU A 118 0.50 14.07 -8.50
C GLU A 118 0.10 15.52 -8.22
N LEU A 119 1.07 16.42 -7.98
CA LEU A 119 0.80 17.85 -7.86
C LEU A 119 0.24 18.42 -9.16
N ALA A 120 0.87 18.12 -10.30
CA ALA A 120 0.43 18.57 -11.61
C ALA A 120 -0.99 18.06 -11.94
N ARG A 121 -1.25 16.77 -11.70
CA ARG A 121 -2.55 16.12 -11.91
C ARG A 121 -3.67 16.79 -11.09
N ARG A 122 -3.38 17.20 -9.86
CA ARG A 122 -4.35 17.90 -9.01
C ARG A 122 -4.56 19.36 -9.40
N SER A 123 -3.55 20.01 -9.97
CA SER A 123 -3.63 21.42 -10.38
C SER A 123 -4.39 21.66 -11.69
N GLN A 124 -4.57 20.63 -12.52
CA GLN A 124 -5.28 20.70 -13.80
C GLN A 124 -6.78 20.35 -13.70
N LEU A 125 -7.26 20.00 -12.49
CA LEU A 125 -8.67 19.82 -12.14
C LEU A 125 -9.19 21.06 -11.41
#